data_AF-A0A7Y9E7R1-F1
#
_entry.id   AF-A0A7Y9E7R1-F1
#
_cell.length_a   1.000
_cell.length_b   1.000
_cell.length_c   1.000
_cell.angle_alpha   90.00
_cell.angle_beta   90.00
_cell.angle_gamma   90.00
#
_symmetry.space_group_name_H-M   'P 1'
#
loop_
_entity.id
_entity.type
_entity.pdbx_description
1 polymer ?
#
loop_
_entity_poly.entity_id
_entity_poly.type
_entity_poly.pdbx_seq_one_letter_code
_entity_poly.pdbx_strand_id
1 'polypeptide(L)'
;MGRQPRRVRLAGLAALAVVLSACGSATTTTDAGEAGRSPGRSQAPSPSPAPVPHWPAQGCATHSRSVIDYAADSHGAPSRRAAMARYVDAGTHVVPARRTPHGEPSWLVVKDDGEIVRAVYVEHFDGGWLVSGVEQCSG
;
A
#
# COMPACT_ATOMS: atom_id res chain seq x y z
N MET A 1 -24.95 49.97 15.51
CA MET A 1 -25.13 49.81 14.05
C MET A 1 -24.11 48.79 13.54
N GLY A 2 -24.56 47.72 12.86
CA GLY A 2 -23.73 46.73 12.11
C GLY A 2 -23.05 45.66 12.97
N ARG A 3 -23.02 44.36 12.65
CA ARG A 3 -23.23 43.61 11.39
C ARG A 3 -23.71 42.17 11.73
N GLN A 4 -24.60 41.60 10.91
CA GLN A 4 -24.97 40.18 10.96
C GLN A 4 -23.89 39.30 10.29
N PRO A 5 -23.55 38.13 10.85
CA PRO A 5 -22.94 37.05 10.09
C PRO A 5 -24.02 36.13 9.47
N ARG A 6 -23.90 35.98 8.15
CA ARG A 6 -24.78 35.24 7.24
C ARG A 6 -24.74 33.73 7.54
N ARG A 7 -25.93 33.12 7.61
CA ARG A 7 -26.12 31.67 7.56
C ARG A 7 -25.75 31.16 6.17
N VAL A 8 -24.75 30.29 6.07
CA VAL A 8 -24.49 29.53 4.84
C VAL A 8 -25.13 28.16 5.01
N ARG A 9 -26.22 27.91 4.29
CA ARG A 9 -26.73 26.57 4.03
C ARG A 9 -26.13 26.14 2.70
N LEU A 10 -25.47 24.97 2.67
CA LEU A 10 -25.18 24.26 1.43
C LEU A 10 -25.51 22.78 1.66
N ALA A 11 -26.69 22.42 1.19
CA ALA A 11 -27.11 21.07 0.89
C ALA A 11 -26.53 20.68 -0.49
N GLY A 12 -26.24 19.40 -0.71
CA GLY A 12 -25.86 18.92 -2.03
C GLY A 12 -25.41 17.46 -2.07
N LEU A 13 -26.39 16.56 -2.22
CA LEU A 13 -26.25 15.14 -2.51
C LEU A 13 -25.65 14.88 -3.89
N ALA A 14 -24.90 13.78 -4.04
CA ALA A 14 -24.87 12.99 -5.28
C ALA A 14 -24.40 11.55 -5.00
N ALA A 15 -25.34 10.65 -4.76
CA ALA A 15 -25.14 9.22 -4.86
C ALA A 15 -25.45 8.79 -6.30
N LEU A 16 -24.50 8.15 -6.97
CA LEU A 16 -24.68 7.60 -8.32
C LEU A 16 -24.85 6.08 -8.21
N ALA A 17 -26.10 5.64 -8.25
CA ALA A 17 -26.48 4.24 -8.45
C ALA A 17 -26.52 3.95 -9.95
N VAL A 18 -25.78 2.94 -10.39
CA VAL A 18 -25.86 2.43 -11.77
C VAL A 18 -26.58 1.08 -11.71
N VAL A 19 -27.86 1.09 -12.08
CA VAL A 19 -28.65 -0.11 -12.41
C VAL A 19 -28.73 -0.16 -13.93
N LEU A 20 -28.15 -1.18 -14.54
CA LEU A 20 -28.40 -1.53 -15.94
C LEU A 20 -29.06 -2.91 -15.97
N SER A 21 -30.39 -2.83 -16.05
CA SER A 21 -31.30 -3.91 -16.40
C SER A 21 -31.28 -4.07 -17.92
N ALA A 22 -31.16 -5.31 -18.41
CA ALA A 22 -31.61 -5.66 -19.75
C ALA A 22 -32.05 -7.13 -19.77
N CYS A 23 -33.37 -7.30 -19.83
CA CYS A 23 -34.08 -8.51 -20.20
C CYS A 23 -33.68 -9.00 -21.60
N GLY A 24 -33.71 -10.31 -21.80
CA GLY A 24 -33.71 -10.91 -23.13
C GLY A 24 -34.04 -12.40 -23.05
N SER A 25 -35.26 -12.73 -23.46
CA SER A 25 -35.97 -14.00 -23.28
C SER A 25 -35.33 -15.21 -23.98
N ALA A 26 -35.64 -16.38 -23.43
CA ALA A 26 -35.31 -17.70 -23.96
C ALA A 26 -35.89 -17.96 -25.37
N THR A 27 -35.14 -18.70 -26.19
CA THR A 27 -35.68 -19.47 -27.32
C THR A 27 -34.90 -20.77 -27.45
N THR A 28 -35.62 -21.88 -27.41
CA THR A 28 -35.22 -23.28 -27.64
C THR A 28 -34.88 -23.53 -29.11
N THR A 29 -33.86 -24.37 -29.39
CA THR A 29 -33.90 -25.64 -30.19
C THR A 29 -32.54 -25.99 -30.83
N THR A 30 -32.09 -27.21 -30.51
CA THR A 30 -31.46 -28.26 -31.33
C THR A 30 -30.53 -27.92 -32.52
N ASP A 31 -29.31 -28.48 -32.44
CA ASP A 31 -28.69 -29.44 -33.38
C ASP A 31 -27.27 -29.11 -33.89
N ALA A 32 -26.48 -30.19 -33.92
CA ALA A 32 -25.26 -30.50 -34.65
C ALA A 32 -24.26 -29.40 -35.04
N GLY A 33 -23.09 -29.48 -34.39
CA GLY A 33 -21.82 -29.64 -35.10
C GLY A 33 -21.23 -28.42 -35.81
N GLU A 34 -20.29 -27.75 -35.15
CA GLU A 34 -19.04 -27.39 -35.83
C GLU A 34 -17.93 -27.17 -34.79
N ALA A 35 -16.76 -27.72 -35.06
CA ALA A 35 -15.57 -27.61 -34.24
C ALA A 35 -15.05 -26.16 -34.25
N GLY A 36 -15.68 -25.31 -33.45
CA GLY A 36 -15.24 -23.95 -33.16
C GLY A 36 -14.02 -23.99 -32.26
N ARG A 37 -12.85 -23.96 -32.86
CA ARG A 37 -11.55 -23.68 -32.24
C ARG A 37 -11.69 -22.43 -31.37
N SER A 38 -11.87 -22.60 -30.06
CA SER A 38 -11.83 -21.51 -29.09
C SER A 38 -10.56 -20.69 -29.37
N PRO A 39 -10.64 -19.35 -29.50
CA PRO A 39 -9.44 -18.54 -29.44
C PRO A 39 -8.83 -18.85 -28.08
N GLY A 40 -7.68 -19.53 -28.11
CA GLY A 40 -6.93 -19.86 -26.91
C GLY A 40 -6.82 -18.57 -26.13
N ARG A 41 -7.50 -18.53 -24.98
CA ARG A 41 -7.38 -17.42 -24.03
C ARG A 41 -5.90 -17.45 -23.68
N SER A 42 -5.11 -16.58 -24.31
CA SER A 42 -3.69 -16.43 -24.03
C SER A 42 -3.60 -16.23 -22.53
N GLN A 43 -3.27 -17.31 -21.82
CA GLN A 43 -2.95 -17.23 -20.41
C GLN A 43 -1.72 -16.36 -20.39
N ALA A 44 -1.91 -15.08 -20.01
CA ALA A 44 -0.81 -14.23 -19.65
C ALA A 44 0.07 -15.05 -18.70
N PRO A 45 1.38 -15.15 -18.95
CA PRO A 45 2.26 -15.94 -18.10
C PRO A 45 1.97 -15.55 -16.65
N SER A 46 1.66 -16.56 -15.83
CA SER A 46 1.43 -16.35 -14.40
C SER A 46 2.61 -15.54 -13.87
N PRO A 47 2.39 -14.39 -13.23
CA PRO A 47 3.48 -13.61 -12.70
C PRO A 47 4.26 -14.49 -11.74
N SER A 48 5.56 -14.63 -11.98
CA SER A 48 6.45 -15.33 -11.06
C SER A 48 6.30 -14.68 -9.67
N PRO A 49 6.16 -15.46 -8.58
CA PRO A 49 5.99 -14.87 -7.27
C PRO A 49 7.16 -13.94 -6.95
N ALA A 50 6.84 -12.73 -6.49
CA ALA A 50 7.87 -11.78 -6.08
C ALA A 50 8.77 -12.41 -5.00
N PRO A 51 10.08 -12.12 -4.98
CA PRO A 51 10.99 -12.63 -3.97
C PRO A 51 10.50 -12.34 -2.55
N VAL A 52 10.67 -13.29 -1.64
CA VAL A 52 10.36 -13.07 -0.22
C VAL A 52 11.44 -12.14 0.36
N PRO A 53 11.06 -11.04 1.03
CA PRO A 53 12.04 -10.12 1.61
C PRO A 53 12.94 -10.81 2.64
N HIS A 54 14.24 -10.58 2.54
CA HIS A 54 15.25 -11.14 3.45
C HIS A 54 16.37 -10.13 3.70
N TRP A 55 16.98 -10.17 4.88
CA TRP A 55 18.17 -9.37 5.14
C TRP A 55 19.36 -9.90 4.30
N PRO A 56 20.29 -9.03 3.87
CA PRO A 56 21.46 -9.44 3.11
C PRO A 56 22.23 -10.56 3.82
N ALA A 57 22.58 -11.60 3.07
CA ALA A 57 23.29 -12.76 3.64
C ALA A 57 24.73 -12.44 4.08
N GLN A 58 25.34 -11.42 3.46
CA GLN A 58 26.71 -10.98 3.74
C GLN A 58 26.71 -9.55 4.29
N GLY A 59 27.60 -9.26 5.25
CA GLY A 59 27.73 -7.92 5.82
C GLY A 59 26.57 -7.46 6.72
N CYS A 60 25.67 -8.38 7.11
CA CYS A 60 24.51 -8.09 7.95
C CYS A 60 24.41 -9.07 9.13
N ALA A 61 25.54 -9.34 9.80
CA ALA A 61 25.55 -10.26 10.95
C ALA A 61 24.77 -9.68 12.15
N THR A 62 24.71 -8.35 12.24
CA THR A 62 23.94 -7.63 13.25
C THR A 62 23.11 -6.55 12.58
N HIS A 63 22.02 -6.15 13.24
CA HIS A 63 21.25 -4.97 12.86
C HIS A 63 21.34 -3.93 13.96
N SER A 64 21.36 -2.67 13.54
CA SER A 64 21.25 -1.52 14.42
C SER A 64 19.89 -0.88 14.21
N ARG A 65 19.25 -0.48 15.32
CA ARG A 65 18.01 0.29 15.30
C ARG A 65 18.25 1.67 15.88
N SER A 66 18.00 2.70 15.10
CA SER A 66 17.91 4.08 15.58
C SER A 66 16.46 4.39 15.93
N VAL A 67 16.23 4.88 17.15
CA VAL A 67 14.93 5.37 17.62
C VAL A 67 14.91 6.88 17.50
N ILE A 68 13.77 7.44 17.09
CA ILE A 68 13.60 8.88 16.92
C ILE A 68 12.55 9.35 17.92
N ASP A 69 13.00 10.14 18.89
CA ASP A 69 12.14 10.83 19.83
C ASP A 69 11.70 12.18 19.23
N TYR A 70 10.41 12.48 19.34
CA TYR A 70 9.83 13.71 18.85
C TYR A 70 9.44 14.61 20.02
N ALA A 71 9.57 15.93 19.82
CA ALA A 71 9.02 16.92 20.74
C ALA A 71 7.48 16.85 20.74
N ALA A 72 6.85 17.25 21.85
CA ALA A 72 5.41 17.16 22.02
C ALA A 72 4.59 17.97 20.97
N ASP A 73 5.20 18.97 20.35
CA ASP A 73 4.64 19.82 19.30
C ASP A 73 5.04 19.39 17.89
N SER A 74 5.64 18.21 17.72
CA SER A 74 6.01 17.69 16.41
C SER A 74 4.77 17.32 15.60
N HIS A 75 4.72 17.81 14.37
CA HIS A 75 3.65 17.45 13.42
C HIS A 75 4.14 16.41 12.42
N GLY A 76 3.42 15.29 12.34
CA GLY A 76 3.70 14.24 11.37
C GLY A 76 3.37 14.64 9.93
N ALA A 77 3.90 13.90 8.97
CA ALA A 77 3.60 14.08 7.56
C ALA A 77 2.12 13.72 7.26
N PRO A 78 1.51 14.30 6.21
CA PRO A 78 0.09 14.08 5.90
C PRO A 78 -0.22 12.64 5.42
N SER A 79 0.81 11.84 5.14
CA SER A 79 0.65 10.43 4.78
C SER A 79 1.89 9.63 5.17
N ARG A 80 1.71 8.33 5.39
CA ARG A 80 2.82 7.39 5.63
C ARG A 80 3.88 7.47 4.53
N ARG A 81 3.46 7.51 3.27
CA ARG A 81 4.38 7.62 2.12
C ARG A 81 5.23 8.89 2.21
N ALA A 82 4.64 10.01 2.60
CA ALA A 82 5.38 11.26 2.77
C ALA A 82 6.36 11.18 3.95
N ALA A 83 5.97 10.59 5.08
CA ALA A 83 6.85 10.37 6.23
C ALA A 83 8.07 9.50 5.87
N MET A 84 7.84 8.46 5.08
CA MET A 84 8.87 7.50 4.68
C MET A 84 9.76 7.96 3.52
N ALA A 85 9.39 9.01 2.78
CA ALA A 85 10.01 9.34 1.48
C ALA A 85 11.54 9.47 1.55
N ARG A 86 12.09 10.01 2.64
CA ARG A 86 13.55 10.16 2.82
C ARG A 86 14.30 8.86 3.12
N TYR A 87 13.59 7.78 3.40
CA TYR A 87 14.13 6.46 3.75
C TYR A 87 13.98 5.44 2.62
N VAL A 88 13.39 5.83 1.50
CA VAL A 88 13.19 4.98 0.33
C VAL A 88 14.19 5.42 -0.72
N ASP A 89 15.15 4.54 -1.03
CA ASP A 89 16.17 4.82 -2.03
C ASP A 89 15.62 4.57 -3.45
N ALA A 90 16.24 5.20 -4.44
CA ALA A 90 15.95 4.89 -5.84
C ALA A 90 16.25 3.42 -6.14
N GLY A 91 15.39 2.76 -6.93
CA GLY A 91 15.53 1.33 -7.25
C GLY A 91 15.09 0.39 -6.11
N THR A 92 14.40 0.91 -5.10
CA THR A 92 13.77 0.10 -4.05
C THR A 92 12.25 0.26 -4.06
N HIS A 93 11.56 -0.67 -3.43
CA HIS A 93 10.11 -0.60 -3.21
C HIS A 93 9.78 -0.91 -1.74
N VAL A 94 8.60 -0.48 -1.30
CA VAL A 94 8.17 -0.60 0.10
C VAL A 94 7.11 -1.67 0.23
N VAL A 95 7.33 -2.63 1.14
CA VAL A 95 6.34 -3.66 1.49
C VAL A 95 6.07 -3.66 3.00
N PRO A 96 4.85 -3.98 3.45
CA PRO A 96 4.60 -4.14 4.89
C PRO A 96 5.38 -5.34 5.42
N ALA A 97 6.03 -5.20 6.58
CA ALA A 97 6.60 -6.35 7.25
C ALA A 97 5.50 -7.31 7.71
N ARG A 98 5.83 -8.60 7.81
CA ARG A 98 4.91 -9.59 8.37
C ARG A 98 4.65 -9.24 9.83
N ARG A 99 3.38 -9.01 10.17
CA ARG A 99 2.98 -8.74 11.56
C ARG A 99 3.27 -9.95 12.44
N THR A 100 3.90 -9.70 13.58
CA THR A 100 4.04 -10.65 14.69
C THR A 100 3.22 -10.14 15.88
N PRO A 101 2.76 -11.02 16.80
CA PRO A 101 1.85 -10.63 17.88
C PRO A 101 2.38 -9.53 18.82
N HIS A 102 3.70 -9.41 18.95
CA HIS A 102 4.38 -8.42 19.80
C HIS A 102 5.32 -7.51 19.01
N GLY A 103 5.29 -7.60 17.68
CA GLY A 103 6.13 -6.79 16.81
C GLY A 103 5.52 -5.42 16.56
N GLU A 104 6.33 -4.39 16.70
CA GLU A 104 5.96 -3.05 16.24
C GLU A 104 5.72 -3.06 14.72
N PRO A 105 4.68 -2.36 14.22
CA PRO A 105 4.46 -2.25 12.80
C PRO A 105 5.67 -1.63 12.09
N SER A 106 6.19 -2.33 11.09
CA SER A 106 7.27 -1.83 10.26
C SER A 106 7.01 -2.04 8.77
N TRP A 107 7.73 -1.28 7.96
CA TRP A 107 7.71 -1.30 6.52
C TRP A 107 9.11 -1.57 6.02
N LEU A 108 9.27 -2.58 5.17
CA LEU A 108 10.54 -2.99 4.61
C LEU A 108 10.79 -2.21 3.32
N VAL A 109 11.97 -1.62 3.20
CA VAL A 109 12.49 -1.06 1.96
C VAL A 109 13.34 -2.14 1.31
N VAL A 110 12.93 -2.60 0.14
CA VAL A 110 13.41 -3.84 -0.48
C VAL A 110 13.90 -3.55 -1.90
N LYS A 111 15.04 -4.14 -2.28
CA LYS A 111 15.52 -4.17 -3.67
C LYS A 111 14.71 -5.16 -4.50
N ASP A 112 14.88 -5.13 -5.82
CA ASP A 112 14.15 -6.02 -6.74
C ASP A 112 14.50 -7.52 -6.57
N ASP A 113 15.66 -7.84 -6.00
CA ASP A 113 16.10 -9.21 -5.67
C ASP A 113 15.52 -9.73 -4.34
N GLY A 114 14.79 -8.91 -3.60
CA GLY A 114 14.23 -9.24 -2.29
C GLY A 114 15.12 -8.88 -1.10
N GLU A 115 16.30 -8.30 -1.31
CA GLU A 115 17.13 -7.86 -0.18
C GLU A 115 16.51 -6.64 0.53
N ILE A 116 16.40 -6.72 1.85
CA ILE A 116 15.98 -5.63 2.71
C ILE A 116 17.14 -4.67 2.90
N VAL A 117 16.95 -3.40 2.53
CA VAL A 117 17.92 -2.33 2.80
C VAL A 117 17.75 -1.79 4.21
N ARG A 118 16.51 -1.60 4.64
CA ARG A 118 16.14 -1.14 5.98
C ARG A 118 14.68 -1.46 6.31
N ALA A 119 14.38 -1.59 7.59
CA ALA A 119 13.02 -1.59 8.11
C ALA A 119 12.72 -0.23 8.76
N VAL A 120 11.62 0.39 8.36
CA VAL A 120 11.19 1.70 8.85
C VAL A 120 9.96 1.51 9.71
N TYR A 121 10.02 2.02 10.93
CA TYR A 121 8.92 2.00 11.89
C TYR A 121 8.19 3.32 11.78
N VAL A 122 6.88 3.26 11.59
CA VAL A 122 6.05 4.44 11.35
C VAL A 122 4.81 4.37 12.22
N GLU A 123 4.54 5.47 12.90
CA GLU A 123 3.41 5.63 13.79
C GLU A 123 2.53 6.79 13.32
N HIS A 124 1.26 6.74 13.70
CA HIS A 124 0.33 7.83 13.48
C HIS A 124 0.06 8.54 14.80
N PHE A 125 0.45 9.81 14.88
CA PHE A 125 0.37 10.64 16.08
C PHE A 125 -0.17 12.03 15.74
N ASP A 126 -1.08 12.55 16.57
CA ASP A 126 -1.73 13.86 16.43
C ASP A 126 -2.13 14.24 14.99
N GLY A 127 -2.75 13.29 14.28
CA GLY A 127 -3.25 13.50 12.92
C GLY A 127 -2.20 13.43 11.81
N GLY A 128 -0.94 13.09 12.12
CA GLY A 128 0.15 12.93 11.16
C GLY A 128 0.91 11.61 11.29
N TRP A 129 1.75 11.32 10.30
CA TRP A 129 2.62 10.15 10.28
C TRP A 129 4.06 10.51 10.63
N LEU A 130 4.65 9.80 11.58
CA LEU A 130 6.02 9.99 12.06
C LEU A 130 6.81 8.70 11.92
N VAL A 131 8.08 8.79 11.57
CA VAL A 131 8.99 7.64 11.60
C VAL A 131 9.54 7.51 13.02
N SER A 132 9.15 6.50 13.77
CA SER A 132 9.58 6.24 15.16
C SER A 132 10.96 5.57 15.22
N GLY A 133 11.40 4.94 14.13
CA GLY A 133 12.72 4.35 14.07
C GLY A 133 13.08 3.75 12.72
N VAL A 134 14.35 3.42 12.57
CA VAL A 134 14.91 2.75 11.39
C VAL A 134 15.86 1.67 11.85
N GLU A 135 15.64 0.45 11.37
CA GLU A 135 16.55 -0.68 11.53
C GLU A 135 17.27 -0.96 10.21
N GLN A 136 18.57 -1.20 10.27
CA GLN A 136 19.40 -1.52 9.12
C GLN A 136 20.58 -2.40 9.54
N CYS A 137 21.18 -3.10 8.58
CA CYS A 137 22.41 -3.86 8.81
C CYS A 137 23.50 -2.99 9.43
N SER A 138 24.23 -3.55 10.39
CA SER A 138 25.46 -2.98 10.95
C SER A 138 26.59 -4.00 10.88
N GLY A 139 27.78 -3.53 10.50
CA GLY A 139 29.02 -4.28 10.43
C GLY A 139 29.98 -3.88 11.54
#